data_AF-A0A662U255-F1
#
_entry.id   AF-A0A662U255-F1
#
_cell.length_a   1.000
_cell.length_b   1.000
_cell.length_c   1.000
_cell.angle_alpha   90.00
_cell.angle_beta   90.00
_cell.angle_gamma   90.00
#
_symmetry.space_group_name_H-M   'P 1'
#
loop_
_entity.id
_entity.type
_entity.pdbx_description
1 polymer ?
#
loop_
_entity_poly.entity_id
_entity_poly.type
_entity_poly.pdbx_seq_one_letter_code
_entity_poly.pdbx_strand_id
1 'polypeptide(L)'
;MKVGKQIPSEKVEPTVEKHLLQSRKYLFNAYKSISDRNYDKASEFLWGATAQIIKALAAKKGIILSSHRDLWDFVEQLAKELEDKPLYDAFFKANALHGNFYEVRLGEKEVVEAAEDIRKLISKILGLIGIRDDEVFV
;
A
#
# COMPACT_ATOMS: atom_id res chain seq x y z
N MET A 1 24.06 5.67 6.74
CA MET A 1 22.86 5.63 5.88
C MET A 1 23.01 4.42 4.97
N LYS A 2 22.29 3.32 5.22
CA LYS A 2 22.36 2.15 4.33
C LYS A 2 21.36 2.37 3.20
N VAL A 3 21.88 2.44 1.98
CA VAL A 3 21.10 2.39 0.73
C VAL A 3 20.28 1.10 0.79
N GLY A 4 18.96 1.20 0.63
CA GLY A 4 18.06 0.05 0.65
C GLY A 4 18.55 -1.00 -0.34
N LYS A 5 18.63 -2.25 0.12
CA LYS A 5 19.05 -3.36 -0.76
C LYS A 5 18.10 -3.42 -1.95
N GLN A 6 18.69 -3.45 -3.14
CA GLN A 6 17.97 -3.64 -4.39
C GLN A 6 17.31 -5.03 -4.38
N ILE A 7 16.02 -5.06 -4.72
CA ILE A 7 15.28 -6.32 -4.88
C ILE A 7 15.94 -7.10 -6.03
N PRO A 8 16.22 -8.41 -5.90
CA PRO A 8 16.91 -9.15 -6.95
C PRO A 8 16.17 -9.04 -8.31
N SER A 9 16.86 -8.52 -9.32
CA SER A 9 16.31 -8.11 -10.62
C SER A 9 15.94 -9.24 -11.58
N GLU A 10 16.05 -10.51 -11.17
CA GLU A 10 15.94 -11.67 -12.08
C GLU A 10 14.54 -12.30 -12.16
N LYS A 11 13.52 -11.82 -11.43
CA LYS A 11 12.19 -12.46 -11.39
C LYS A 11 10.98 -11.53 -11.38
N VAL A 12 11.17 -10.22 -11.49
CA VAL A 12 10.09 -9.24 -11.35
C VAL A 12 10.08 -8.33 -12.57
N GLU A 13 8.96 -8.33 -13.30
CA GLU A 13 8.76 -7.44 -14.45
C GLU A 13 9.05 -5.98 -14.04
N PRO A 14 9.73 -5.15 -14.88
CA PRO A 14 10.16 -3.79 -14.51
C PRO A 14 9.02 -2.90 -13.98
N THR A 15 7.80 -3.14 -14.45
CA THR A 15 6.58 -2.43 -13.99
C THR A 15 6.21 -2.81 -12.55
N VAL A 16 6.37 -4.08 -12.17
CA VAL A 16 6.12 -4.56 -10.81
C VAL A 16 7.17 -3.98 -9.86
N GLU A 17 8.45 -4.02 -10.23
CA GLU A 17 9.54 -3.46 -9.41
C GLU A 17 9.33 -1.96 -9.14
N LYS A 18 8.99 -1.19 -10.18
CA LYS A 18 8.68 0.24 -10.06
C LYS A 18 7.59 0.51 -9.01
N HIS A 19 6.50 -0.25 -9.05
CA HIS A 19 5.39 -0.11 -8.11
C HIS A 19 5.77 -0.51 -6.68
N LEU A 20 6.56 -1.59 -6.53
CA LEU A 20 7.08 -2.02 -5.23
C LEU A 20 7.97 -0.95 -4.57
N LEU A 21 8.94 -0.42 -5.31
CA LEU A 21 9.83 0.63 -4.82
C LEU A 21 9.06 1.89 -4.42
N GLN A 22 8.06 2.27 -5.23
CA GLN A 22 7.24 3.44 -4.93
C GLN A 22 6.35 3.22 -3.70
N SER A 23 5.77 2.03 -3.54
CA SER A 23 4.99 1.66 -2.35
C SER A 23 5.84 1.76 -1.08
N ARG A 24 7.05 1.16 -1.09
CA ARG A 24 8.01 1.21 0.02
C ARG A 24 8.39 2.65 0.37
N LYS A 25 8.69 3.49 -0.64
CA LYS A 25 9.03 4.90 -0.45
C LYS A 25 7.90 5.68 0.21
N TYR A 26 6.66 5.45 -0.24
CA TYR A 26 5.51 6.11 0.36
C TYR A 26 5.26 5.64 1.80
N LEU A 27 5.35 4.35 2.08
CA LEU A 27 5.17 3.85 3.44
C LEU A 27 6.24 4.41 4.40
N PHE A 28 7.50 4.47 3.98
CA PHE A 28 8.56 5.11 4.76
C PHE A 28 8.22 6.58 5.06
N ASN A 29 7.77 7.33 4.05
CA ASN A 29 7.39 8.73 4.22
C ASN A 29 6.15 8.88 5.10
N ALA A 30 5.20 7.94 5.08
CA ALA A 30 4.04 7.94 5.96
C ALA A 30 4.48 7.88 7.43
N TYR A 31 5.33 6.91 7.79
CA TYR A 31 5.86 6.78 9.15
C TYR A 31 6.68 8.00 9.58
N LYS A 32 7.46 8.58 8.67
CA LYS A 32 8.15 9.85 8.93
C LYS A 32 7.16 10.98 9.24
N SER A 33 6.11 11.13 8.43
CA SER A 33 5.08 12.15 8.66
C SER A 33 4.29 11.92 9.95
N ILE A 34 4.04 10.67 10.36
CA ILE A 34 3.45 10.34 11.67
C ILE A 34 4.37 10.81 12.80
N SER A 35 5.68 10.52 12.71
CA SER A 35 6.67 10.98 13.70
C SER A 35 6.74 12.50 13.80
N ASP A 36 6.58 13.19 12.66
CA ASP A 36 6.56 14.66 12.59
C ASP A 36 5.17 15.25 12.95
N ARG A 37 4.21 14.41 13.37
CA ARG A 37 2.81 14.77 13.69
C ARG A 37 2.06 15.45 12.53
N ASN A 38 2.50 15.19 11.31
CA ASN A 38 1.87 15.67 10.08
C ASN A 38 0.91 14.60 9.53
N TYR A 39 -0.23 14.46 10.20
CA TYR A 39 -1.20 13.39 9.95
C TYR A 39 -1.87 13.49 8.58
N ASP A 40 -2.16 14.71 8.11
CA ASP A 40 -2.68 14.93 6.75
C ASP A 40 -1.71 14.37 5.70
N LYS A 41 -0.41 14.65 5.86
CA LYS A 41 0.60 14.14 4.92
C LYS A 41 0.83 12.64 5.06
N ALA A 42 0.75 12.10 6.28
CA ALA A 42 0.82 10.68 6.52
C ALA A 42 -0.32 9.93 5.80
N SER A 43 -1.56 10.44 5.89
CA SER A 43 -2.73 9.89 5.21
C SER A 43 -2.53 9.76 3.69
N GLU A 44 -2.02 10.81 3.05
CA GLU A 44 -1.70 10.80 1.61
C GLU A 44 -0.66 9.73 1.25
N PHE A 45 0.38 9.61 2.07
CA PHE A 45 1.43 8.61 1.84
C PHE A 45 0.94 7.18 2.08
N LEU A 46 0.08 6.96 3.08
CA LEU A 46 -0.52 5.67 3.37
C LEU A 46 -1.40 5.18 2.22
N TRP A 47 -2.23 6.07 1.66
CA TRP A 47 -3.01 5.76 0.46
C TRP A 47 -2.10 5.49 -0.73
N GLY A 48 -1.11 6.36 -0.98
CA GLY A 48 -0.16 6.19 -2.07
C GLY A 48 0.57 4.84 -2.00
N ALA A 49 1.00 4.42 -0.79
CA ALA A 49 1.64 3.14 -0.58
C ALA A 49 0.72 1.96 -0.95
N THR A 50 -0.55 2.05 -0.53
CA THR A 50 -1.59 1.05 -0.80
C THR A 50 -1.89 0.95 -2.31
N ALA A 51 -2.10 2.07 -2.98
CA ALA A 51 -2.38 2.10 -4.41
C ALA A 51 -1.23 1.48 -5.23
N GLN A 52 0.02 1.74 -4.83
CA GLN A 52 1.19 1.22 -5.52
C GLN A 52 1.37 -0.29 -5.29
N ILE A 53 1.13 -0.81 -4.08
CA ILE A 53 1.27 -2.27 -3.85
C ILE A 53 0.20 -3.06 -4.62
N ILE A 54 -1.01 -2.52 -4.73
CA ILE A 54 -2.08 -3.12 -5.53
C ILE A 54 -1.71 -3.12 -7.02
N LYS A 55 -1.17 -2.00 -7.52
CA LYS A 55 -0.64 -1.91 -8.90
C LYS A 55 0.49 -2.90 -9.16
N ALA A 56 1.35 -3.16 -8.17
CA ALA A 56 2.39 -4.19 -8.30
C ALA A 56 1.78 -5.59 -8.47
N LEU A 57 0.77 -5.95 -7.67
CA LEU A 57 0.10 -7.25 -7.79
C LEU A 57 -0.68 -7.37 -9.12
N ALA A 58 -1.37 -6.32 -9.54
CA ALA A 58 -2.07 -6.29 -10.82
C ALA A 58 -1.08 -6.44 -11.98
N ALA A 59 0.03 -5.71 -11.96
CA ALA A 59 1.08 -5.81 -12.98
C ALA A 59 1.69 -7.21 -13.03
N LYS A 60 1.86 -7.89 -11.88
CA LYS A 60 2.29 -9.30 -11.85
C LYS A 60 1.30 -10.24 -12.56
N LYS A 61 0.00 -9.90 -12.51
CA LYS A 61 -1.07 -10.62 -13.23
C LYS A 61 -1.24 -10.14 -14.69
N GLY A 62 -0.39 -9.24 -15.19
CA GLY A 62 -0.50 -8.67 -16.54
C GLY A 62 -1.64 -7.64 -16.69
N ILE A 63 -2.16 -7.10 -15.59
CA ILE A 63 -3.28 -6.17 -15.55
C ILE A 63 -2.78 -4.74 -15.29
N ILE A 64 -3.28 -3.77 -16.06
CA ILE A 64 -2.97 -2.35 -15.89
C ILE A 64 -4.13 -1.66 -15.16
N LEU A 65 -3.85 -1.02 -14.02
CA LEU A 65 -4.83 -0.22 -13.29
C LEU A 65 -4.54 1.27 -13.50
N SER A 66 -5.46 1.95 -14.20
CA SER A 66 -5.30 3.30 -14.69
C SER A 66 -6.13 4.33 -13.91
N SER A 67 -7.19 3.89 -13.23
CA SER A 67 -8.14 4.75 -12.53
C SER A 67 -8.33 4.35 -11.06
N HIS A 68 -8.97 5.22 -10.27
CA HIS A 68 -9.42 4.87 -8.92
C HIS A 68 -10.43 3.72 -8.95
N ARG A 69 -11.33 3.72 -9.94
CA ARG A 69 -12.34 2.67 -10.10
C ARG A 69 -11.69 1.31 -10.35
N ASP A 70 -10.63 1.27 -11.17
CA ASP A 70 -9.89 0.04 -11.46
C ASP A 70 -9.28 -0.56 -10.18
N LEU A 71 -8.78 0.27 -9.26
CA LEU A 71 -8.27 -0.19 -7.97
C LEU A 71 -9.38 -0.82 -7.11
N TRP A 72 -10.56 -0.19 -7.08
CA TRP A 72 -11.72 -0.72 -6.34
C TRP A 72 -12.18 -2.06 -6.88
N ASP A 73 -12.43 -2.14 -8.18
CA ASP A 73 -12.92 -3.36 -8.81
C ASP A 73 -11.90 -4.50 -8.66
N PHE A 74 -10.59 -4.21 -8.79
CA PHE A 74 -9.53 -5.19 -8.60
C PHE A 74 -9.46 -5.71 -7.16
N VAL A 75 -9.51 -4.83 -6.17
CA VAL A 75 -9.43 -5.23 -4.75
C VAL A 75 -10.68 -5.98 -4.30
N GLU A 76 -11.85 -5.55 -4.74
CA GLU A 76 -13.11 -6.26 -4.45
C GLU A 76 -13.07 -7.68 -5.00
N GLN A 77 -12.65 -7.84 -6.26
CA GLN A 77 -12.50 -9.15 -6.88
C GLN A 77 -11.45 -10.00 -6.15
N LEU A 78 -10.29 -9.43 -5.82
CA LEU A 78 -9.22 -10.11 -5.09
C LEU A 78 -9.68 -10.59 -3.70
N ALA A 79 -10.41 -9.74 -2.96
CA ALA A 79 -10.92 -10.10 -1.64
C ALA A 79 -11.95 -11.24 -1.71
N LYS A 80 -12.79 -11.26 -2.76
CA LYS A 80 -13.74 -12.37 -3.01
C LYS A 80 -13.00 -13.66 -3.35
N GLU A 81 -12.01 -13.60 -4.25
CA GLU A 81 -11.20 -14.76 -4.65
C GLU A 81 -10.43 -15.40 -3.48
N LEU A 82 -9.98 -14.58 -2.53
CA LEU A 82 -9.23 -15.02 -1.35
C LEU A 82 -10.09 -15.28 -0.13
N GLU A 83 -11.40 -15.05 -0.20
CA GLU A 83 -12.32 -15.03 0.95
C GLU A 83 -11.82 -14.14 2.11
N ASP A 84 -11.20 -12.99 1.76
CA ASP A 84 -10.40 -12.16 2.67
C ASP A 84 -11.02 -10.78 2.86
N LYS A 85 -12.08 -10.72 3.66
CA LYS A 85 -12.73 -9.45 4.02
C LYS A 85 -11.76 -8.42 4.64
N PRO A 86 -10.81 -8.80 5.53
CA PRO A 86 -9.83 -7.85 6.08
C PRO A 86 -8.98 -7.14 5.02
N LEU A 87 -8.66 -7.78 3.89
CA LEU A 87 -7.97 -7.14 2.77
C LEU A 87 -8.80 -5.98 2.19
N TYR A 88 -10.09 -6.22 1.95
CA TYR A 88 -11.00 -5.18 1.46
C TYR A 88 -11.17 -4.05 2.49
N ASP A 89 -11.36 -4.39 3.77
CA ASP A 89 -11.55 -3.39 4.84
C ASP A 89 -10.31 -2.48 5.00
N ALA A 90 -9.10 -3.02 4.89
CA ALA A 90 -7.87 -2.23 4.94
C ALA A 90 -7.72 -1.31 3.72
N PHE A 91 -8.08 -1.77 2.51
CA PHE A 91 -8.12 -0.91 1.32
C PHE A 91 -9.18 0.19 1.43
N PHE A 92 -10.38 -0.14 1.93
CA PHE A 92 -11.44 0.84 2.19
C PHE A 92 -10.94 1.93 3.13
N LYS A 93 -10.29 1.53 4.24
CA LYS A 93 -9.68 2.46 5.21
C LYS A 93 -8.63 3.36 4.55
N ALA A 94 -7.75 2.81 3.71
CA ALA A 94 -6.76 3.58 2.97
C ALA A 94 -7.40 4.62 2.02
N ASN A 95 -8.52 4.28 1.37
CA ASN A 95 -9.25 5.26 0.53
C ASN A 95 -9.92 6.35 1.37
N ALA A 96 -10.44 6.01 2.56
CA ALA A 96 -11.01 6.99 3.47
C ALA A 96 -9.97 8.04 3.94
N LEU A 97 -8.70 7.63 4.09
CA LEU A 97 -7.58 8.53 4.37
C LEU A 97 -7.34 9.56 3.24
N HIS A 98 -7.38 9.12 1.97
CA HIS A 98 -7.11 9.98 0.80
C HIS A 98 -8.28 10.89 0.43
N GLY A 99 -9.50 10.42 0.64
CA GLY A 99 -10.68 11.28 0.57
C GLY A 99 -10.76 12.29 1.71
N ASN A 100 -9.84 12.24 2.68
CA ASN A 100 -9.77 13.00 3.92
C ASN A 100 -11.18 13.29 4.45
N PHE A 101 -11.92 12.21 4.76
CA PHE A 101 -13.22 12.17 5.46
C PHE A 101 -13.86 13.55 5.56
N TYR A 102 -14.58 14.00 4.51
CA TYR A 102 -14.93 15.40 4.18
C TYR A 102 -15.43 16.34 5.31
N GLU A 103 -15.63 15.86 6.55
CA GLU A 103 -16.10 16.64 7.69
C GLU A 103 -15.27 16.49 8.99
N VAL A 104 -14.26 15.59 9.07
CA VAL A 104 -13.47 15.37 10.30
C VAL A 104 -12.01 15.10 9.98
N ARG A 105 -11.10 16.00 10.36
CA ARG A 105 -9.66 15.73 10.34
C ARG A 105 -9.39 14.50 11.22
N LEU A 106 -8.89 13.43 10.62
CA LEU A 106 -8.49 12.23 11.36
C LEU A 106 -7.36 12.58 12.33
N GLY A 107 -7.52 12.14 13.58
CA GLY A 107 -6.54 12.38 14.62
C GLY A 107 -5.36 11.43 14.53
N GLU A 108 -4.40 11.63 15.43
CA GLU A 108 -3.23 10.77 15.59
C GLU A 108 -3.60 9.29 15.69
N LYS A 109 -4.62 8.98 16.49
CA LYS A 109 -5.05 7.60 16.74
C LYS A 109 -5.49 6.92 15.45
N GLU A 110 -6.39 7.55 14.69
CA GLU A 110 -6.94 6.97 13.47
C GLU A 110 -5.87 6.76 12.40
N VAL A 111 -4.93 7.69 12.27
CA VAL A 111 -3.83 7.58 11.29
C VAL A 111 -2.83 6.51 11.69
N VAL A 112 -2.47 6.39 12.98
CA VAL A 112 -1.56 5.35 13.46
C VAL A 112 -2.17 3.96 13.35
N GLU A 113 -3.46 3.80 13.69
CA GLU A 113 -4.17 2.53 13.51
C GLU A 113 -4.27 2.15 12.02
N ALA A 114 -4.58 3.11 11.15
CA ALA A 114 -4.62 2.87 9.71
C ALA A 114 -3.24 2.50 9.14
N ALA A 115 -2.16 3.09 9.66
CA ALA A 115 -0.80 2.76 9.25
C ALA A 115 -0.47 1.28 9.49
N GLU A 116 -0.86 0.72 10.63
CA GLU A 116 -0.63 -0.69 10.93
C GLU A 116 -1.48 -1.63 10.06
N ASP A 117 -2.74 -1.29 9.79
CA ASP A 117 -3.58 -2.08 8.89
C ASP A 117 -3.06 -2.06 7.45
N ILE A 118 -2.61 -0.91 6.98
CA ILE A 118 -2.00 -0.76 5.65
C ILE A 118 -0.67 -1.50 5.55
N ARG A 119 0.16 -1.48 6.61
CA ARG A 119 1.39 -2.27 6.66
C ARG A 119 1.09 -3.77 6.52
N LYS A 120 0.09 -4.28 7.24
CA LYS A 120 -0.35 -5.69 7.13
C LYS A 120 -0.89 -6.02 5.75
N LEU A 121 -1.67 -5.12 5.13
CA LEU A 121 -2.13 -5.28 3.75
C LEU A 121 -0.92 -5.38 2.81
N ILE A 122 0.04 -4.46 2.90
CA ILE A 122 1.24 -4.47 2.05
C ILE A 122 1.99 -5.80 2.19
N SER A 123 2.26 -6.24 3.43
CA SER A 123 2.90 -7.54 3.70
C SER A 123 2.16 -8.71 3.06
N LYS A 124 0.82 -8.74 3.17
CA LYS A 124 0.00 -9.77 2.54
C LYS A 124 0.15 -9.75 1.02
N ILE A 125 0.06 -8.58 0.40
CA ILE A 125 0.21 -8.45 -1.06
C ILE A 125 1.62 -8.84 -1.52
N LEU A 126 2.67 -8.50 -0.77
CA LEU A 126 4.04 -8.96 -1.05
C LEU A 126 4.11 -10.49 -1.08
N GLY A 127 3.47 -11.17 -0.13
CA GLY A 127 3.33 -12.63 -0.14
C GLY A 127 2.67 -13.18 -1.41
N LEU A 128 1.60 -12.53 -1.89
CA LEU A 128 0.94 -12.88 -3.17
C LEU A 128 1.84 -12.60 -4.39
N ILE A 129 2.73 -11.61 -4.30
CA ILE A 129 3.75 -11.32 -5.32
C ILE A 129 4.91 -12.33 -5.24
N GLY A 130 5.06 -13.06 -4.14
CA GLY A 130 6.15 -14.02 -3.93
C GLY A 130 7.42 -13.36 -3.38
N ILE A 131 7.28 -12.20 -2.74
CA ILE A 131 8.35 -11.47 -2.08
C ILE A 131 8.19 -11.65 -0.57
N ARG A 132 9.29 -11.92 0.12
CA ARG A 132 9.29 -12.09 1.58
C ARG A 132 9.37 -10.73 2.27
N ASP A 133 8.69 -10.60 3.42
CA ASP A 133 8.64 -9.35 4.19
C ASP A 133 10.01 -8.83 4.63
N ASP A 134 10.96 -9.72 4.91
CA ASP A 134 12.33 -9.38 5.33
C ASP A 134 13.18 -8.72 4.22
N GLU A 135 12.72 -8.77 2.97
CA GLU A 135 13.37 -8.12 1.83
C GLU A 135 12.86 -6.67 1.64
N VAL A 136 11.76 -6.28 2.31
CA VAL A 136 11.01 -5.03 2.02
C VAL A 136 10.93 -4.05 3.20
N PHE A 137 11.33 -4.43 4.42
CA PHE A 137 11.26 -3.53 5.58
C PHE A 137 12.59 -3.22 6.28
N VAL A 138 13.73 -3.63 5.68
CA VAL A 138 15.09 -3.21 6.09
C VAL A 138 15.46 -1.87 5.47
#